data_AF-A0A518BF34-F1
#
_entry.id   AF-A0A518BF34-F1
#
_cell.length_a   1.000
_cell.length_b   1.000
_cell.length_c   1.000
_cell.angle_alpha   90.00
_cell.angle_beta   90.00
_cell.angle_gamma   90.00
#
_symmetry.space_group_name_H-M   'P 1'
#
loop_
_entity.id
_entity.type
_entity.pdbx_description
1 polymer ?
#
loop_
_entity_poly.entity_id
_entity_poly.type
_entity_poly.pdbx_seq_one_letter_code
_entity_poly.pdbx_strand_id
1 'polypeptide(L)'
;MTSPTVRDSRRITGLHPYTDRPGAILELEIAPELQERAIAAWRAVAAEVAAAVGWLGTPLHARRHPDGVSLIMEAPIDALYAACEVNELAWSLTARALADGGEVEQADLEGELLRVQGEIAAEARPALLALHAAALEHGAAFLVDDDTVSVGHGAGCRLWPAAAPPDVAQVPWSKVTNVPTAVVTGTNGKSTTVRMLAAIAEAAGLTAGVSSTDWIRVGDEILDEGDYSGPGGARTVLRDARVQIGLLETARGGMFRRGLGVESADVACVLNVAEDHLGEWGCWTVRDLAEIKLTVAKAVGPGGRVVLNADDDLVREGGLELDLPRTWFSCGGLGAVPDGERSACVLEDGVLVLYSGDERTEIARVDQIPSTLGGAATHNVANALAAVAIADGLDLPHAAMAEGLHAFGLDPGDNPGRLNVFGFGGVTALVDFAHNPHGQRAMLEMAAGMDSDRLLVLLGQAGDRDDASVTELCRTTWAARPDRILIKSMEVYLRGREPGAMTALIERELLAAGAPPEAIAQGGEEFDCVLEALAWSRPGDLLLLFSHAERERTLEYLAALRLGGWSPGQPLPAAP
;
A
#
# COMPACT_ATOMS: atom_id res chain seq x y z
N MET A 1 -16.29 21.23 28.51
CA MET A 1 -15.97 20.04 27.69
C MET A 1 -15.78 20.58 26.28
N THR A 2 -14.65 20.30 25.65
CA THR A 2 -14.46 20.62 24.23
C THR A 2 -15.56 19.90 23.45
N SER A 3 -16.32 20.63 22.65
CA SER A 3 -17.32 20.01 21.78
C SER A 3 -16.61 19.04 20.82
N PRO A 4 -17.17 17.85 20.58
CA PRO A 4 -16.66 16.95 19.56
C PRO A 4 -16.46 17.64 18.22
N THR A 5 -15.35 17.36 17.53
CA THR A 5 -15.04 17.95 16.21
C THR A 5 -15.07 16.86 15.16
N VAL A 6 -15.79 17.10 14.05
CA VAL A 6 -15.69 16.24 12.86
C VAL A 6 -14.36 16.48 12.19
N ARG A 7 -13.55 15.44 12.05
CA ARG A 7 -12.24 15.50 11.36
C ARG A 7 -12.35 15.18 9.89
N ASP A 8 -13.17 14.20 9.54
CA ASP A 8 -13.35 13.74 8.17
C ASP A 8 -14.69 13.02 8.00
N SER A 9 -15.21 13.04 6.77
CA SER A 9 -16.40 12.31 6.34
C SER A 9 -16.18 11.80 4.92
N ARG A 10 -16.29 10.49 4.72
CA ARG A 10 -15.93 9.87 3.42
C ARG A 10 -16.73 8.62 3.09
N ARG A 11 -16.86 8.40 1.78
CA ARG A 11 -17.44 7.20 1.17
C ARG A 11 -16.53 5.99 1.32
N ILE A 12 -17.11 4.86 1.71
CA ILE A 12 -16.56 3.51 1.58
C ILE A 12 -17.15 2.91 0.30
N THR A 13 -16.28 2.57 -0.66
CA THR A 13 -16.70 2.12 -2.00
C THR A 13 -16.56 0.62 -2.23
N GLY A 14 -16.01 -0.13 -1.27
CA GLY A 14 -15.75 -1.56 -1.37
C GLY A 14 -15.39 -2.17 -0.03
N LEU A 15 -14.82 -3.37 -0.03
CA LEU A 15 -14.42 -4.10 1.17
C LEU A 15 -13.51 -3.25 2.06
N HIS A 16 -13.92 -3.02 3.30
CA HIS A 16 -13.25 -2.12 4.25
C HIS A 16 -12.87 -2.90 5.52
N PRO A 17 -11.89 -2.45 6.31
CA PRO A 17 -11.57 -3.11 7.58
C PRO A 17 -12.77 -3.29 8.51
N TYR A 18 -13.71 -2.34 8.49
CA TYR A 18 -14.86 -2.30 9.41
C TYR A 18 -16.19 -2.81 8.85
N THR A 19 -16.29 -3.00 7.54
CA THR A 19 -17.51 -3.46 6.88
C THR A 19 -17.17 -4.13 5.56
N ASP A 20 -17.97 -5.11 5.18
CA ASP A 20 -17.82 -5.81 3.90
C ASP A 20 -18.69 -5.17 2.81
N ARG A 21 -19.37 -4.06 3.12
CA ARG A 21 -20.27 -3.37 2.20
C ARG A 21 -19.91 -1.89 2.03
N PRO A 22 -20.33 -1.29 0.91
CA PRO A 22 -20.27 0.16 0.73
C PRO A 22 -21.03 0.92 1.82
N GLY A 23 -20.65 2.19 2.01
CA GLY A 23 -21.25 3.03 3.04
C GLY A 23 -20.53 4.35 3.22
N ALA A 24 -20.69 4.94 4.40
CA ALA A 24 -19.99 6.15 4.81
C ALA A 24 -19.34 5.98 6.18
N ILE A 25 -18.20 6.63 6.36
CA ILE A 25 -17.46 6.69 7.63
C ILE A 25 -17.24 8.14 8.02
N LEU A 26 -17.53 8.42 9.29
CA LEU A 26 -17.36 9.73 9.93
C LEU A 26 -16.30 9.60 11.03
N GLU A 27 -15.24 10.39 10.95
CA GLU A 27 -14.16 10.43 11.93
C GLU A 27 -14.35 11.60 12.88
N LEU A 28 -14.38 11.31 14.18
CA LEU A 28 -14.68 12.29 15.20
C LEU A 28 -13.56 12.37 16.22
N GLU A 29 -13.17 13.59 16.59
CA GLU A 29 -12.34 13.83 17.77
C GLU A 29 -13.22 13.90 19.01
N ILE A 30 -13.05 12.94 19.92
CA ILE A 30 -13.87 12.79 21.13
C ILE A 30 -12.99 12.28 22.27
N ALA A 31 -13.03 13.00 23.40
CA ALA A 31 -12.35 12.59 24.63
C ALA A 31 -12.74 11.16 25.05
N PRO A 32 -11.79 10.30 25.46
CA PRO A 32 -12.02 8.88 25.75
C PRO A 32 -13.23 8.60 26.65
N GLU A 33 -13.43 9.42 27.68
CA GLU A 33 -14.52 9.30 28.65
C GLU A 33 -15.93 9.58 28.06
N LEU A 34 -16.01 10.22 26.89
CA LEU A 34 -17.27 10.54 26.21
C LEU A 34 -17.59 9.56 25.07
N GLN A 35 -16.61 8.79 24.59
CA GLN A 35 -16.73 7.98 23.37
C GLN A 35 -17.85 6.93 23.47
N GLU A 36 -17.94 6.20 24.58
CA GLU A 36 -18.95 5.15 24.75
C GLU A 36 -20.37 5.72 24.74
N ARG A 37 -20.58 6.84 25.43
CA ARG A 37 -21.85 7.57 25.44
C ARG A 37 -22.20 8.12 24.06
N ALA A 38 -21.21 8.67 23.36
CA ALA A 38 -21.37 9.20 22.01
C ALA A 38 -21.76 8.11 21.01
N ILE A 39 -21.10 6.96 21.05
CA ILE A 39 -21.41 5.80 20.20
C ILE A 39 -22.83 5.29 20.45
N ALA A 40 -23.21 5.13 21.72
CA ALA A 40 -24.54 4.64 22.07
C ALA A 40 -25.65 5.59 21.59
N ALA A 41 -25.46 6.90 21.79
CA ALA A 41 -26.40 7.92 21.34
C ALA A 41 -26.47 7.97 19.80
N TRP A 42 -25.31 7.96 19.12
CA TRP A 42 -25.27 7.93 17.66
C TRP A 42 -25.96 6.71 17.09
N ARG A 43 -25.76 5.51 17.64
CA ARG A 43 -26.43 4.30 17.14
C ARG A 43 -27.96 4.41 17.16
N ALA A 44 -28.52 5.02 18.22
CA ALA A 44 -29.96 5.22 18.32
C ALA A 44 -30.46 6.21 17.26
N VAL A 45 -29.83 7.38 17.18
CA VAL A 45 -30.21 8.44 16.22
C VAL A 45 -29.98 8.00 14.78
N ALA A 46 -28.83 7.39 14.48
CA ALA A 46 -28.49 6.88 13.16
C ALA A 46 -29.47 5.81 12.68
N ALA A 47 -29.97 4.94 13.59
CA ALA A 47 -31.00 3.97 13.24
C ALA A 47 -32.33 4.64 12.87
N GLU A 48 -32.72 5.69 13.58
CA GLU A 48 -33.94 6.47 13.29
C GLU A 48 -33.82 7.23 11.97
N VAL A 49 -32.70 7.93 11.76
CA VAL A 49 -32.41 8.64 10.50
C VAL A 49 -32.36 7.66 9.33
N ALA A 50 -31.64 6.53 9.48
CA ALA A 50 -31.58 5.48 8.47
C ALA A 50 -32.99 4.94 8.14
N ALA A 51 -33.84 4.70 9.13
CA ALA A 51 -35.22 4.29 8.91
C ALA A 51 -36.02 5.35 8.15
N ALA A 52 -35.87 6.64 8.50
CA ALA A 52 -36.56 7.76 7.86
C ALA A 52 -36.17 7.95 6.38
N VAL A 53 -34.95 7.57 5.99
CA VAL A 53 -34.51 7.61 4.58
C VAL A 53 -34.70 6.29 3.83
N GLY A 54 -35.33 5.29 4.45
CA GLY A 54 -35.63 4.00 3.82
C GLY A 54 -34.51 2.96 3.91
N TRP A 55 -33.49 3.18 4.75
CA TRP A 55 -32.38 2.27 5.02
C TRP A 55 -32.55 1.53 6.36
N LEU A 56 -33.79 1.18 6.70
CA LEU A 56 -34.12 0.49 7.94
C LEU A 56 -33.30 -0.80 8.09
N GLY A 57 -32.64 -0.95 9.23
CA GLY A 57 -31.85 -2.15 9.55
C GLY A 57 -30.46 -2.19 8.91
N THR A 58 -30.01 -1.09 8.30
CA THR A 58 -28.62 -1.00 7.82
C THR A 58 -27.63 -1.20 8.99
N PRO A 59 -26.57 -2.00 8.83
CA PRO A 59 -25.58 -2.17 9.88
C PRO A 59 -24.86 -0.86 10.22
N LEU A 60 -24.66 -0.66 11.53
CA LEU A 60 -23.96 0.49 12.10
C LEU A 60 -22.75 0.00 12.89
N HIS A 61 -21.55 0.37 12.44
CA HIS A 61 -20.29 -0.01 13.09
C HIS A 61 -19.66 1.20 13.77
N ALA A 62 -18.90 0.96 14.84
CA ALA A 62 -18.16 2.01 15.51
C ALA A 62 -16.83 1.47 16.03
N ARG A 63 -15.74 2.21 15.83
CA ARG A 63 -14.42 1.90 16.39
C ARG A 63 -13.96 3.05 17.27
N ARG A 64 -13.52 2.74 18.49
CA ARG A 64 -12.86 3.69 19.39
C ARG A 64 -11.37 3.73 19.11
N HIS A 65 -10.77 4.90 19.25
CA HIS A 65 -9.33 5.10 19.23
C HIS A 65 -8.91 6.16 20.26
N PRO A 66 -7.61 6.30 20.61
CA PRO A 66 -7.15 7.12 21.74
C PRO A 66 -7.66 8.57 21.77
N ASP A 67 -7.91 9.17 20.62
CA ASP A 67 -8.35 10.57 20.50
C ASP A 67 -9.73 10.73 19.84
N GLY A 68 -10.46 9.64 19.59
CA GLY A 68 -11.70 9.74 18.85
C GLY A 68 -12.45 8.45 18.55
N VAL A 69 -13.41 8.57 17.64
CA VAL A 69 -14.27 7.47 17.19
C VAL A 69 -14.49 7.55 15.68
N SER A 70 -14.40 6.39 15.02
CA SER A 70 -14.89 6.19 13.66
C SER A 70 -16.31 5.62 13.69
N LEU A 71 -17.27 6.28 13.03
CA LEU A 71 -18.68 5.88 12.96
C LEU A 71 -19.06 5.51 11.53
N ILE A 72 -19.49 4.27 11.31
CA ILE A 72 -19.70 3.70 9.98
C ILE A 72 -21.17 3.32 9.78
N MET A 73 -21.76 3.81 8.70
CA MET A 73 -23.10 3.44 8.26
C MET A 73 -23.01 2.77 6.88
N GLU A 74 -23.45 1.51 6.78
CA GLU A 74 -23.59 0.85 5.48
C GLU A 74 -24.70 1.51 4.65
N ALA A 75 -24.50 1.61 3.35
CA ALA A 75 -25.47 2.21 2.43
C ALA A 75 -25.35 1.59 1.03
N PRO A 76 -26.40 1.71 0.19
CA PRO A 76 -26.33 1.30 -1.21
C PRO A 76 -25.18 1.98 -1.97
N ILE A 77 -24.52 1.26 -2.88
CA ILE A 77 -23.39 1.77 -3.66
C ILE A 77 -23.76 2.94 -4.59
N ASP A 78 -25.04 3.10 -4.89
CA ASP A 78 -25.61 4.19 -5.70
C ASP A 78 -26.12 5.38 -4.88
N ALA A 79 -25.77 5.46 -3.60
CA ALA A 79 -26.18 6.53 -2.69
C ALA A 79 -25.06 6.93 -1.70
N LEU A 80 -23.79 6.77 -2.09
CA LEU A 80 -22.65 6.93 -1.17
C LEU A 80 -22.35 8.39 -0.82
N TYR A 81 -22.59 9.34 -1.73
CA TYR A 81 -22.45 10.76 -1.36
C TYR A 81 -23.53 11.16 -0.35
N ALA A 82 -24.78 10.77 -0.61
CA ALA A 82 -25.87 10.99 0.32
C ALA A 82 -25.66 10.21 1.63
N ALA A 83 -24.98 9.07 1.63
CA ALA A 83 -24.66 8.33 2.85
C ALA A 83 -23.74 9.12 3.79
N CYS A 84 -22.81 9.91 3.27
CA CYS A 84 -22.01 10.84 4.09
C CYS A 84 -22.92 11.87 4.77
N GLU A 85 -23.79 12.52 4.00
CA GLU A 85 -24.74 13.52 4.49
C GLU A 85 -25.70 12.94 5.55
N VAL A 86 -26.19 11.71 5.34
CA VAL A 86 -27.03 11.00 6.30
C VAL A 86 -26.29 10.69 7.60
N ASN A 87 -25.03 10.25 7.53
CA ASN A 87 -24.22 9.96 8.72
C ASN A 87 -23.83 11.24 9.47
N GLU A 88 -23.51 12.31 8.76
CA GLU A 88 -23.27 13.65 9.33
C GLU A 88 -24.51 14.23 10.00
N LEU A 89 -25.69 14.09 9.37
CA LEU A 89 -26.97 14.47 9.97
C LEU A 89 -27.21 13.69 11.26
N ALA A 90 -27.04 12.36 11.24
CA ALA A 90 -27.19 11.52 12.43
C ALA A 90 -26.24 11.98 13.55
N TRP A 91 -25.01 12.35 13.23
CA TRP A 91 -24.07 12.89 14.20
C TRP A 91 -24.45 14.27 14.71
N SER A 92 -24.87 15.20 13.85
CA SER A 92 -25.34 16.54 14.21
C SER A 92 -26.47 16.47 15.25
N LEU A 93 -27.47 15.62 14.99
CA LEU A 93 -28.58 15.37 15.92
C LEU A 93 -28.11 14.73 17.24
N THR A 94 -27.17 13.79 17.16
CA THR A 94 -26.54 13.16 18.33
C THR A 94 -25.82 14.20 19.19
N ALA A 95 -25.03 15.07 18.58
CA ALA A 95 -24.26 16.10 19.27
C ALA A 95 -25.19 17.10 20.00
N ARG A 96 -26.31 17.51 19.37
CA ARG A 96 -27.34 18.35 20.00
C ARG A 96 -27.96 17.66 21.22
N ALA A 97 -28.33 16.39 21.09
CA ALA A 97 -28.90 15.59 22.18
C ALA A 97 -27.93 15.45 23.37
N LEU A 98 -26.62 15.36 23.11
CA LEU A 98 -25.58 15.23 24.13
C LEU A 98 -25.17 16.56 24.80
N ALA A 99 -25.32 17.69 24.12
CA ALA A 99 -24.87 19.00 24.60
C ALA A 99 -25.79 19.58 25.68
N ASP A 100 -27.11 19.60 25.44
CA ASP A 100 -28.03 20.41 26.25
C ASP A 100 -29.29 19.69 26.73
N GLY A 101 -29.48 18.41 26.40
CA GLY A 101 -30.82 17.80 26.47
C GLY A 101 -31.84 18.58 25.62
N GLY A 102 -31.36 19.35 24.64
CA GLY A 102 -32.15 20.24 23.82
C GLY A 102 -33.01 19.44 22.84
N GLU A 103 -34.32 19.71 22.86
CA GLU A 103 -35.23 19.23 21.84
C GLU A 103 -34.85 19.87 20.50
N VAL A 104 -34.57 19.05 19.49
CA VAL A 104 -34.49 19.53 18.11
C VAL A 104 -35.92 19.89 17.68
N GLU A 105 -36.12 21.12 17.19
CA GLU A 105 -37.45 21.50 16.68
C GLU A 105 -37.86 20.53 15.56
N GLN A 106 -39.05 19.96 15.68
CA GLN A 106 -39.54 18.94 14.74
C GLN A 106 -39.54 19.43 13.28
N ALA A 107 -39.79 20.73 13.07
CA ALA A 107 -39.76 21.34 11.74
C ALA A 107 -38.35 21.43 11.12
N ASP A 108 -37.30 21.59 11.95
CA ASP A 108 -35.89 21.57 11.50
C ASP A 108 -35.50 20.16 11.03
N LEU A 109 -35.85 19.15 11.85
CA LEU A 109 -35.61 17.75 11.52
C LEU A 109 -36.34 17.30 10.24
N GLU A 110 -37.60 17.68 10.07
CA GLU A 110 -38.36 17.37 8.85
C GLU A 110 -37.71 18.00 7.60
N GLY A 111 -37.19 19.23 7.73
CA GLY A 111 -36.46 19.90 6.65
C GLY A 111 -35.13 19.24 6.30
N GLU A 112 -34.32 18.88 7.30
CA GLU A 112 -33.05 18.17 7.11
C GLU A 112 -33.27 16.78 6.51
N LEU A 113 -34.27 16.04 6.98
CA LEU A 113 -34.65 14.73 6.42
C LEU A 113 -35.11 14.83 4.97
N LEU A 114 -35.95 15.82 4.63
CA LEU A 114 -36.41 16.02 3.26
C LEU A 114 -35.24 16.37 2.31
N ARG A 115 -34.26 17.14 2.80
CA ARG A 115 -33.03 17.45 2.04
C ARG A 115 -32.25 16.19 1.70
N VAL A 116 -31.89 15.37 2.70
CA VAL A 116 -31.10 14.16 2.46
C VAL A 116 -31.87 13.11 1.66
N GLN A 117 -33.20 13.00 1.82
CA GLN A 117 -34.03 12.16 0.96
C GLN A 117 -33.98 12.62 -0.51
N GLY A 118 -33.97 13.92 -0.76
CA GLY A 118 -33.81 14.50 -2.09
C GLY A 118 -32.44 14.18 -2.71
N GLU A 119 -31.38 14.23 -1.91
CA GLU A 119 -30.02 13.86 -2.34
C GLU A 119 -29.91 12.37 -2.68
N ILE A 120 -30.46 11.49 -1.83
CA ILE A 120 -30.55 10.04 -2.12
C ILE A 120 -31.30 9.81 -3.43
N ALA A 121 -32.45 10.47 -3.63
CA ALA A 121 -33.24 10.30 -4.85
C ALA A 121 -32.50 10.80 -6.11
N ALA A 122 -31.68 11.85 -5.99
CA ALA A 122 -30.87 12.38 -7.08
C ALA A 122 -29.68 11.48 -7.42
N GLU A 123 -29.09 10.83 -6.41
CA GLU A 123 -27.96 9.91 -6.58
C GLU A 123 -28.41 8.52 -7.05
N ALA A 124 -29.55 8.02 -6.57
CA ALA A 124 -30.02 6.66 -6.80
C ALA A 124 -29.96 6.24 -8.29
N ARG A 125 -29.42 5.05 -8.52
CA ARG A 125 -29.30 4.40 -9.82
C ARG A 125 -29.76 2.94 -9.70
N PRO A 126 -31.09 2.67 -9.71
CA PRO A 126 -31.60 1.29 -9.61
C PRO A 126 -31.06 0.34 -10.68
N ALA A 127 -30.78 0.85 -11.88
CA ALA A 127 -30.18 0.07 -12.96
C ALA A 127 -28.72 -0.30 -12.69
N LEU A 128 -27.97 0.51 -11.92
CA LEU A 128 -26.62 0.19 -11.47
C LEU A 128 -26.66 -0.97 -10.46
N LEU A 129 -27.57 -0.92 -9.49
CA LEU A 129 -27.79 -2.00 -8.52
C LEU A 129 -28.21 -3.30 -9.21
N ALA A 130 -29.11 -3.21 -10.21
CA ALA A 130 -29.53 -4.38 -11.00
C ALA A 130 -28.35 -4.98 -11.78
N LEU A 131 -27.47 -4.16 -12.35
CA LEU A 131 -26.27 -4.62 -13.03
C LEU A 131 -25.28 -5.29 -12.06
N HIS A 132 -25.08 -4.72 -10.87
CA HIS A 132 -24.21 -5.32 -9.84
C HIS A 132 -24.73 -6.70 -9.40
N ALA A 133 -26.02 -6.80 -9.08
CA ALA A 133 -26.64 -8.07 -8.73
C ALA A 133 -26.51 -9.11 -9.84
N ALA A 134 -26.75 -8.72 -11.09
CA ALA A 134 -26.60 -9.61 -12.24
C ALA A 134 -25.14 -10.03 -12.48
N ALA A 135 -24.17 -9.15 -12.23
CA ALA A 135 -22.75 -9.50 -12.32
C ALA A 135 -22.38 -10.59 -11.31
N LEU A 136 -22.83 -10.45 -10.06
CA LEU A 136 -22.63 -11.46 -9.02
C LEU A 136 -23.25 -12.82 -9.40
N GLU A 137 -24.48 -12.83 -9.93
CA GLU A 137 -25.15 -14.05 -10.39
C GLU A 137 -24.38 -14.78 -11.51
N HIS A 138 -23.69 -14.03 -12.37
CA HIS A 138 -22.87 -14.58 -13.45
C HIS A 138 -21.41 -14.82 -13.05
N GLY A 139 -21.02 -14.55 -11.80
CA GLY A 139 -19.62 -14.63 -11.36
C GLY A 139 -18.68 -13.63 -12.06
N ALA A 140 -19.24 -12.55 -12.61
CA ALA A 140 -18.47 -11.49 -13.25
C ALA A 140 -18.06 -10.44 -12.21
N ALA A 141 -16.82 -9.95 -12.32
CA ALA A 141 -16.38 -8.81 -11.53
C ALA A 141 -17.20 -7.57 -11.87
N PHE A 142 -17.43 -6.70 -10.89
CA PHE A 142 -18.13 -5.44 -11.04
C PHE A 142 -17.24 -4.30 -10.56
N LEU A 143 -17.04 -3.28 -11.40
CA LEU A 143 -16.19 -2.13 -11.10
C LEU A 143 -16.95 -0.84 -11.41
N VAL A 144 -17.09 0.05 -10.43
CA VAL A 144 -17.78 1.33 -10.60
C VAL A 144 -17.00 2.48 -9.98
N ASP A 145 -16.86 3.58 -10.71
CA ASP A 145 -16.47 4.89 -10.20
C ASP A 145 -17.51 5.95 -10.59
N ASP A 146 -17.19 7.22 -10.38
CA ASP A 146 -18.13 8.32 -10.57
C ASP A 146 -18.57 8.48 -12.05
N ASP A 147 -17.73 8.04 -13.01
CA ASP A 147 -17.98 8.23 -14.45
C ASP A 147 -18.35 6.92 -15.17
N THR A 148 -17.79 5.79 -14.74
CA THR A 148 -17.81 4.53 -15.48
C THR A 148 -18.23 3.35 -14.61
N VAL A 149 -19.08 2.49 -15.16
CA VAL A 149 -19.36 1.15 -14.64
C VAL A 149 -18.92 0.08 -15.65
N SER A 150 -18.35 -1.01 -15.15
CA SER A 150 -17.95 -2.13 -15.98
C SER A 150 -18.18 -3.50 -15.33
N VAL A 151 -18.36 -4.51 -16.17
CA VAL A 151 -18.40 -5.93 -15.77
C VAL A 151 -17.32 -6.73 -16.48
N GLY A 152 -16.70 -7.66 -15.77
CA GLY A 152 -15.54 -8.43 -16.24
C GLY A 152 -14.26 -7.60 -16.32
N HIS A 153 -13.17 -8.26 -16.72
CA HIS A 153 -11.84 -7.69 -16.84
C HIS A 153 -11.23 -7.98 -18.23
N GLY A 154 -10.16 -7.26 -18.58
CA GLY A 154 -9.40 -7.54 -19.79
C GLY A 154 -10.26 -7.49 -21.05
N ALA A 155 -10.02 -8.38 -22.02
CA ALA A 155 -10.82 -8.50 -23.24
C ALA A 155 -12.31 -8.84 -22.99
N GLY A 156 -12.62 -9.40 -21.82
CA GLY A 156 -13.98 -9.69 -21.36
C GLY A 156 -14.72 -8.47 -20.82
N CYS A 157 -14.01 -7.39 -20.50
CA CYS A 157 -14.59 -6.18 -19.90
C CYS A 157 -15.64 -5.53 -20.80
N ARG A 158 -16.78 -5.16 -20.22
CA ARG A 158 -17.80 -4.33 -20.85
C ARG A 158 -18.03 -3.11 -19.99
N LEU A 159 -18.02 -1.93 -20.62
CA LEU A 159 -17.98 -0.65 -19.94
C LEU A 159 -19.05 0.30 -20.49
N TRP A 160 -19.66 1.04 -19.57
CA TRP A 160 -20.74 2.00 -19.83
C TRP A 160 -20.60 3.20 -18.91
N PRO A 161 -21.20 4.36 -19.25
CA PRO A 161 -21.30 5.46 -18.31
C PRO A 161 -22.03 5.04 -17.03
N ALA A 162 -21.50 5.35 -15.85
CA ALA A 162 -22.13 5.03 -14.57
C ALA A 162 -23.53 5.67 -14.44
N ALA A 163 -23.74 6.83 -15.07
CA ALA A 163 -25.03 7.50 -15.14
C ALA A 163 -26.06 6.82 -16.07
N ALA A 164 -25.62 5.92 -16.94
CA ALA A 164 -26.47 5.24 -17.93
C ALA A 164 -26.05 3.76 -18.13
N PRO A 165 -26.15 2.92 -17.08
CA PRO A 165 -25.87 1.50 -17.18
C PRO A 165 -26.83 0.82 -18.18
N PRO A 166 -26.41 -0.29 -18.81
CA PRO A 166 -27.23 -1.03 -19.76
C PRO A 166 -28.42 -1.69 -19.06
N ASP A 167 -29.43 -2.06 -19.85
CA ASP A 167 -30.36 -3.10 -19.42
C ASP A 167 -29.59 -4.43 -19.25
N VAL A 168 -29.76 -5.08 -18.11
CA VAL A 168 -29.11 -6.36 -17.77
C VAL A 168 -29.33 -7.42 -18.86
N ALA A 169 -30.50 -7.43 -19.51
CA ALA A 169 -30.81 -8.37 -20.59
C ALA A 169 -30.00 -8.13 -21.88
N GLN A 170 -29.41 -6.93 -22.03
CA GLN A 170 -28.58 -6.55 -23.18
C GLN A 170 -27.09 -6.80 -22.93
N VAL A 171 -26.70 -7.10 -21.68
CA VAL A 171 -25.30 -7.42 -21.37
C VAL A 171 -24.93 -8.76 -22.01
N PRO A 172 -23.85 -8.81 -22.81
CA PRO A 172 -23.44 -10.04 -23.47
C PRO A 172 -22.67 -10.96 -22.51
N TRP A 173 -23.33 -11.49 -21.47
CA TRP A 173 -22.73 -12.27 -20.38
C TRP A 173 -21.82 -13.41 -20.86
N SER A 174 -22.18 -14.09 -21.95
CA SER A 174 -21.34 -15.13 -22.59
C SER A 174 -19.95 -14.67 -23.04
N LYS A 175 -19.73 -13.35 -23.15
CA LYS A 175 -18.44 -12.75 -23.53
C LYS A 175 -17.81 -11.97 -22.37
N VAL A 176 -18.40 -11.99 -21.18
CA VAL A 176 -17.86 -11.35 -19.98
C VAL A 176 -17.00 -12.39 -19.28
N THR A 177 -15.73 -12.05 -19.05
CA THR A 177 -14.77 -12.91 -18.37
C THR A 177 -13.95 -12.08 -17.41
N ASN A 178 -13.46 -12.71 -16.35
CA ASN A 178 -12.48 -12.10 -15.46
C ASN A 178 -11.07 -12.57 -15.87
N VAL A 179 -10.07 -11.80 -15.49
CA VAL A 179 -8.66 -12.20 -15.55
C VAL A 179 -8.18 -12.58 -14.15
N PRO A 180 -7.21 -13.51 -14.02
CA PRO A 180 -6.58 -13.79 -12.74
C PRO A 180 -6.05 -12.51 -12.11
N THR A 181 -6.30 -12.30 -10.83
CA THR A 181 -5.98 -11.05 -10.13
C THR A 181 -5.32 -11.34 -8.78
N ALA A 182 -4.20 -10.67 -8.52
CA ALA A 182 -3.54 -10.63 -7.22
C ALA A 182 -3.62 -9.24 -6.59
N VAL A 183 -3.90 -9.21 -5.29
CA VAL A 183 -3.85 -8.00 -4.45
C VAL A 183 -2.69 -8.12 -3.48
N VAL A 184 -1.73 -7.19 -3.53
CA VAL A 184 -0.51 -7.24 -2.72
C VAL A 184 -0.48 -6.05 -1.76
N THR A 185 -0.39 -6.33 -0.46
CA THR A 185 -0.20 -5.32 0.57
C THR A 185 0.99 -5.65 1.49
N GLY A 186 1.40 -4.66 2.26
CA GLY A 186 2.60 -4.70 3.09
C GLY A 186 2.98 -3.29 3.53
N THR A 187 3.79 -3.14 4.57
CA THR A 187 4.40 -1.82 4.86
C THR A 187 5.44 -1.54 3.77
N ASN A 188 6.38 -2.46 3.55
CA ASN A 188 7.43 -2.37 2.54
C ASN A 188 7.37 -3.53 1.54
N GLY A 189 7.99 -3.37 0.36
CA GLY A 189 8.17 -4.45 -0.63
C GLY A 189 7.05 -4.64 -1.66
N LYS A 190 5.92 -3.93 -1.51
CA LYS A 190 4.76 -4.05 -2.42
C LYS A 190 5.13 -3.82 -3.89
N SER A 191 5.69 -2.66 -4.21
CA SER A 191 6.07 -2.28 -5.58
C SER A 191 7.07 -3.25 -6.19
N THR A 192 8.09 -3.67 -5.44
CA THR A 192 9.06 -4.67 -5.91
C THR A 192 8.38 -6.01 -6.21
N THR A 193 7.49 -6.48 -5.32
CA THR A 193 6.80 -7.76 -5.49
C THR A 193 5.88 -7.75 -6.72
N VAL A 194 5.08 -6.71 -6.92
CA VAL A 194 4.19 -6.62 -8.10
C VAL A 194 4.99 -6.48 -9.40
N ARG A 195 6.18 -5.89 -9.37
CA ARG A 195 7.07 -5.80 -10.54
C ARG A 195 7.78 -7.12 -10.84
N MET A 196 8.22 -7.86 -9.82
CA MET A 196 8.68 -9.24 -9.97
C MET A 196 7.59 -10.13 -10.58
N LEU A 197 6.35 -10.01 -10.10
CA LEU A 197 5.21 -10.73 -10.66
C LEU A 197 4.93 -10.34 -12.12
N ALA A 198 5.11 -9.06 -12.48
CA ALA A 198 4.96 -8.62 -13.86
C ALA A 198 6.01 -9.27 -14.78
N ALA A 199 7.27 -9.37 -14.33
CA ALA A 199 8.32 -10.08 -15.06
C ALA A 199 8.03 -11.59 -15.18
N ILE A 200 7.49 -12.22 -14.13
CA ILE A 200 7.04 -13.61 -14.17
C ILE A 200 5.88 -13.81 -15.16
N ALA A 201 4.90 -12.90 -15.16
CA ALA A 201 3.78 -12.93 -16.10
C ALA A 201 4.24 -12.75 -17.55
N GLU A 202 5.20 -11.84 -17.79
CA GLU A 202 5.82 -11.65 -19.11
C GLU A 202 6.56 -12.92 -19.57
N ALA A 203 7.34 -13.56 -18.70
CA ALA A 203 7.98 -14.85 -18.98
C ALA A 203 6.95 -15.97 -19.26
N ALA A 204 5.75 -15.87 -18.70
CA ALA A 204 4.62 -16.76 -19.02
C ALA A 204 3.90 -16.40 -20.34
N GLY A 205 4.33 -15.35 -21.03
CA GLY A 205 3.72 -14.86 -22.28
C GLY A 205 2.40 -14.11 -22.07
N LEU A 206 2.18 -13.56 -20.87
CA LEU A 206 0.96 -12.82 -20.51
C LEU A 206 1.22 -11.32 -20.44
N THR A 207 0.23 -10.54 -20.89
CA THR A 207 0.22 -9.09 -20.69
C THR A 207 -0.27 -8.77 -19.28
N ALA A 208 0.67 -8.40 -18.41
CA ALA A 208 0.35 -7.96 -17.05
C ALA A 208 -0.23 -6.53 -17.04
N GLY A 209 -1.27 -6.34 -16.25
CA GLY A 209 -1.75 -5.03 -15.84
C GLY A 209 -1.36 -4.79 -14.39
N VAL A 210 -0.66 -3.69 -14.11
CA VAL A 210 -0.08 -3.43 -12.79
C VAL A 210 -0.48 -2.04 -12.31
N SER A 211 -1.01 -1.96 -11.09
CA SER A 211 -1.22 -0.69 -10.38
C SER A 211 -0.22 -0.60 -9.23
N SER A 212 0.54 0.50 -9.14
CA SER A 212 1.61 0.67 -8.15
C SER A 212 1.65 2.07 -7.56
N THR A 213 2.54 2.29 -6.59
CA THR A 213 2.81 3.62 -6.01
C THR A 213 3.48 4.59 -7.01
N ASP A 214 4.00 4.11 -8.14
CA ASP A 214 4.70 4.97 -9.11
C ASP A 214 3.92 5.16 -10.42
N TRP A 215 3.06 4.21 -10.81
CA TRP A 215 2.37 4.25 -12.10
C TRP A 215 1.23 3.21 -12.22
N ILE A 216 0.46 3.37 -13.29
CA ILE A 216 -0.36 2.32 -13.92
C ILE A 216 0.35 1.85 -15.20
N ARG A 217 0.57 0.54 -15.36
CA ARG A 217 1.24 -0.03 -16.54
C ARG A 217 0.49 -1.23 -17.10
N VAL A 218 0.45 -1.35 -18.42
CA VAL A 218 -0.08 -2.51 -19.14
C VAL A 218 0.97 -3.01 -20.14
N GLY A 219 1.51 -4.21 -19.91
CA GLY A 219 2.71 -4.67 -20.59
C GLY A 219 3.87 -3.69 -20.35
N ASP A 220 4.40 -3.10 -21.42
CA ASP A 220 5.48 -2.11 -21.34
C ASP A 220 4.98 -0.66 -21.36
N GLU A 221 3.69 -0.42 -21.54
CA GLU A 221 3.13 0.92 -21.64
C GLU A 221 2.70 1.44 -20.27
N ILE A 222 3.33 2.54 -19.82
CA ILE A 222 2.86 3.34 -18.69
C ILE A 222 1.67 4.17 -19.17
N LEU A 223 0.49 3.91 -18.61
CA LEU A 223 -0.74 4.63 -18.95
C LEU A 223 -0.84 5.96 -18.21
N ASP A 224 -0.34 5.98 -16.97
CA ASP A 224 -0.31 7.18 -16.12
C ASP A 224 0.73 7.03 -15.00
N GLU A 225 1.27 8.16 -14.56
CA GLU A 225 2.31 8.27 -13.52
C GLU A 225 1.73 8.88 -12.24
N GLY A 226 2.09 8.31 -11.09
CA GLY A 226 1.61 8.74 -9.78
C GLY A 226 1.23 7.58 -8.85
N ASP A 227 0.77 7.91 -7.65
CA ASP A 227 0.36 6.91 -6.66
C ASP A 227 -1.02 6.33 -6.98
N TYR A 228 -0.99 5.15 -7.59
CA TYR A 228 -2.15 4.36 -7.99
C TYR A 228 -2.33 3.09 -7.14
N SER A 229 -1.81 3.07 -5.91
CA SER A 229 -1.91 1.96 -4.95
C SER A 229 -3.30 1.81 -4.26
N GLY A 230 -4.36 2.23 -4.95
CA GLY A 230 -5.74 2.24 -4.46
C GLY A 230 -6.78 1.91 -5.54
N PRO A 231 -8.08 2.09 -5.24
CA PRO A 231 -9.17 1.63 -6.13
C PRO A 231 -9.13 2.18 -7.56
N GLY A 232 -8.69 3.42 -7.75
CA GLY A 232 -8.58 4.02 -9.09
C GLY A 232 -7.61 3.25 -9.99
N GLY A 233 -6.41 2.97 -9.50
CA GLY A 233 -5.40 2.21 -10.23
C GLY A 233 -5.87 0.80 -10.59
N ALA A 234 -6.45 0.09 -9.63
CA ALA A 234 -6.99 -1.24 -9.84
C ALA A 234 -8.06 -1.28 -10.95
N ARG A 235 -9.02 -0.34 -10.92
CA ARG A 235 -10.10 -0.26 -11.91
C ARG A 235 -9.58 0.07 -13.30
N THR A 236 -8.66 1.03 -13.42
CA THR A 236 -8.07 1.41 -14.71
C THR A 236 -7.36 0.22 -15.35
N VAL A 237 -6.52 -0.48 -14.58
CA VAL A 237 -5.82 -1.68 -15.03
C VAL A 237 -6.79 -2.76 -15.50
N LEU A 238 -7.75 -3.14 -14.66
CA LEU A 238 -8.62 -4.27 -14.93
C LEU A 238 -9.59 -4.03 -16.09
N ARG A 239 -9.83 -2.77 -16.46
CA ARG A 239 -10.65 -2.39 -17.62
C ARG A 239 -9.91 -2.44 -18.96
N ASP A 240 -8.58 -2.40 -18.97
CA ASP A 240 -7.82 -2.40 -20.22
C ASP A 240 -7.92 -3.76 -20.92
N ALA A 241 -8.39 -3.75 -22.17
CA ALA A 241 -8.69 -4.97 -22.93
C ALA A 241 -7.48 -5.88 -23.19
N ARG A 242 -6.25 -5.37 -23.05
CA ARG A 242 -5.01 -6.12 -23.27
C ARG A 242 -4.61 -6.93 -22.05
N VAL A 243 -5.09 -6.56 -20.85
CA VAL A 243 -4.70 -7.21 -19.60
C VAL A 243 -5.18 -8.65 -19.60
N GLN A 244 -4.25 -9.56 -19.28
CA GLN A 244 -4.49 -11.00 -19.12
C GLN A 244 -4.29 -11.47 -17.67
N ILE A 245 -3.67 -10.64 -16.84
CA ILE A 245 -3.45 -10.87 -15.41
C ILE A 245 -3.32 -9.51 -14.68
N GLY A 246 -4.05 -9.32 -13.58
CA GLY A 246 -4.06 -8.09 -12.79
C GLY A 246 -3.18 -8.21 -11.54
N LEU A 247 -2.23 -7.29 -11.35
CA LEU A 247 -1.27 -7.28 -10.25
C LEU A 247 -1.38 -5.96 -9.48
N LEU A 248 -2.11 -5.97 -8.37
CA LEU A 248 -2.62 -4.77 -7.74
C LEU A 248 -1.89 -4.46 -6.44
N GLU A 249 -1.07 -3.42 -6.43
CA GLU A 249 -0.57 -2.84 -5.18
C GLU A 249 -1.72 -2.19 -4.41
N THR A 250 -1.88 -2.55 -3.13
CA THR A 250 -2.88 -1.95 -2.25
C THR A 250 -2.22 -1.40 -0.99
N ALA A 251 -2.20 -0.07 -0.89
CA ALA A 251 -1.69 0.63 0.28
C ALA A 251 -2.76 0.81 1.37
N ARG A 252 -2.30 1.00 2.62
CA ARG A 252 -3.18 1.29 3.77
C ARG A 252 -4.10 2.48 3.53
N GLY A 253 -3.61 3.52 2.85
CA GLY A 253 -4.36 4.74 2.60
C GLY A 253 -5.55 4.50 1.67
N GLY A 254 -5.42 3.61 0.69
CA GLY A 254 -6.55 3.20 -0.16
C GLY A 254 -7.62 2.44 0.66
N MET A 255 -7.17 1.42 1.41
CA MET A 255 -8.05 0.61 2.27
C MET A 255 -8.86 1.44 3.26
N PHE A 256 -8.25 2.43 3.90
CA PHE A 256 -8.95 3.30 4.85
C PHE A 256 -9.84 4.35 4.24
N ARG A 257 -9.42 4.95 3.13
CA ARG A 257 -10.16 6.05 2.52
C ARG A 257 -11.38 5.55 1.78
N ARG A 258 -11.28 4.37 1.16
CA ARG A 258 -12.27 3.88 0.19
C ARG A 258 -12.56 2.37 0.27
N GLY A 259 -11.70 1.59 0.92
CA GLY A 259 -11.75 0.12 0.86
C GLY A 259 -10.88 -0.44 -0.28
N LEU A 260 -10.98 -1.75 -0.51
CA LEU A 260 -10.28 -2.44 -1.59
C LEU A 260 -10.80 -2.02 -2.96
N GLY A 261 -9.92 -2.08 -3.97
CA GLY A 261 -10.24 -1.74 -5.35
C GLY A 261 -11.06 -2.80 -6.10
N VAL A 262 -11.15 -4.00 -5.53
CA VAL A 262 -11.82 -5.17 -6.10
C VAL A 262 -12.67 -5.85 -5.03
N GLU A 263 -13.80 -6.44 -5.45
CA GLU A 263 -14.65 -7.26 -4.59
C GLU A 263 -14.17 -8.72 -4.52
N SER A 264 -13.40 -9.16 -5.51
CA SER A 264 -12.87 -10.52 -5.61
C SER A 264 -11.51 -10.53 -6.32
N ALA A 265 -10.62 -11.42 -5.88
CA ALA A 265 -9.29 -11.72 -6.40
C ALA A 265 -8.96 -13.19 -6.15
N ASP A 266 -8.08 -13.76 -6.97
CA ASP A 266 -7.63 -15.15 -6.88
C ASP A 266 -6.57 -15.31 -5.77
N VAL A 267 -5.71 -14.30 -5.61
CA VAL A 267 -4.69 -14.27 -4.57
C VAL A 267 -4.69 -12.93 -3.84
N ALA A 268 -4.62 -12.97 -2.52
CA ALA A 268 -4.33 -11.79 -1.70
C ALA A 268 -3.04 -12.03 -0.90
N CYS A 269 -2.14 -11.05 -0.83
CA CYS A 269 -0.86 -11.20 -0.14
C CYS A 269 -0.62 -10.12 0.90
N VAL A 270 -0.12 -10.53 2.07
CA VAL A 270 0.39 -9.62 3.12
C VAL A 270 1.89 -9.88 3.32
N LEU A 271 2.71 -8.92 2.91
CA LEU A 271 4.17 -9.05 2.90
C LEU A 271 4.81 -8.86 4.29
N ASN A 272 4.39 -7.84 5.03
CA ASN A 272 4.93 -7.45 6.34
C ASN A 272 4.08 -6.31 6.94
N VAL A 273 4.19 -6.13 8.25
CA VAL A 273 3.57 -5.08 9.03
C VAL A 273 4.64 -4.42 9.90
N ALA A 274 4.92 -3.16 9.61
CA ALA A 274 5.79 -2.32 10.42
C ALA A 274 5.20 -0.92 10.59
N GLU A 275 5.67 -0.20 11.60
CA GLU A 275 5.28 1.19 11.90
C GLU A 275 5.41 2.09 10.67
N ASP A 276 4.28 2.65 10.26
CA ASP A 276 4.16 3.56 9.13
C ASP A 276 2.81 4.28 9.18
N HIS A 277 2.83 5.62 9.18
CA HIS A 277 1.63 6.47 9.26
C HIS A 277 0.71 6.14 10.47
N LEU A 278 1.28 6.00 11.67
CA LEU A 278 0.47 5.88 12.90
C LEU A 278 -0.12 7.26 13.28
N GLY A 279 -1.30 7.25 13.90
CA GLY A 279 -2.07 8.43 14.26
C GLY A 279 -3.01 8.95 13.17
N GLU A 280 -2.99 8.35 11.97
CA GLU A 280 -3.86 8.72 10.87
C GLU A 280 -5.02 7.73 10.68
N TRP A 281 -6.19 8.25 10.31
CA TRP A 281 -7.36 7.45 9.88
C TRP A 281 -7.80 6.37 10.87
N GLY A 282 -7.70 6.63 12.17
CA GLY A 282 -8.11 5.69 13.22
C GLY A 282 -7.13 4.54 13.47
N CYS A 283 -5.88 4.63 12.98
CA CYS A 283 -4.84 3.64 13.20
C CYS A 283 -3.74 4.18 14.12
N TRP A 284 -3.55 3.56 15.29
CA TRP A 284 -2.67 4.09 16.34
C TRP A 284 -1.57 3.13 16.74
N THR A 285 -1.69 1.86 16.36
CA THR A 285 -0.73 0.82 16.70
C THR A 285 -0.34 0.01 15.46
N VAL A 286 0.81 -0.66 15.54
CA VAL A 286 1.25 -1.62 14.53
C VAL A 286 0.28 -2.82 14.43
N ARG A 287 -0.42 -3.15 15.52
CA ARG A 287 -1.48 -4.17 15.51
C ARG A 287 -2.71 -3.71 14.71
N ASP A 288 -3.13 -2.45 14.85
CA ASP A 288 -4.20 -1.90 14.00
C ASP A 288 -3.79 -2.06 12.53
N LEU A 289 -2.55 -1.67 12.18
CA LEU A 289 -1.93 -1.84 10.86
C LEU A 289 -2.04 -3.28 10.31
N ALA A 290 -1.83 -4.29 11.16
CA ALA A 290 -1.98 -5.69 10.78
C ALA A 290 -3.43 -6.03 10.41
N GLU A 291 -4.40 -5.65 11.25
CA GLU A 291 -5.83 -5.87 11.00
C GLU A 291 -6.27 -5.25 9.66
N ILE A 292 -5.80 -4.03 9.37
CA ILE A 292 -6.10 -3.35 8.11
C ILE A 292 -5.49 -4.11 6.94
N LYS A 293 -4.21 -4.51 7.02
CA LYS A 293 -3.57 -5.22 5.92
C LYS A 293 -4.24 -6.58 5.67
N LEU A 294 -4.67 -7.28 6.71
CA LEU A 294 -5.42 -8.53 6.58
C LEU A 294 -6.81 -8.36 5.95
N THR A 295 -7.31 -7.12 5.80
CA THR A 295 -8.56 -6.85 5.06
C THR A 295 -8.50 -7.35 3.62
N VAL A 296 -7.32 -7.43 3.00
CA VAL A 296 -7.16 -8.00 1.64
C VAL A 296 -7.68 -9.45 1.55
N ALA A 297 -7.67 -10.21 2.64
CA ALA A 297 -8.20 -11.56 2.68
C ALA A 297 -9.70 -11.63 2.37
N LYS A 298 -10.45 -10.54 2.64
CA LYS A 298 -11.89 -10.45 2.31
C LYS A 298 -12.16 -10.47 0.80
N ALA A 299 -11.17 -10.10 -0.02
CA ALA A 299 -11.29 -10.14 -1.47
C ALA A 299 -10.97 -11.52 -2.03
N VAL A 300 -10.56 -12.51 -1.24
CA VAL A 300 -10.26 -13.85 -1.79
C VAL A 300 -11.55 -14.53 -2.22
N GLY A 301 -11.70 -14.73 -3.52
CA GLY A 301 -12.86 -15.38 -4.12
C GLY A 301 -12.87 -16.90 -3.92
N PRO A 302 -13.95 -17.58 -4.32
CA PRO A 302 -14.03 -19.04 -4.28
C PRO A 302 -12.87 -19.70 -5.04
N GLY A 303 -12.12 -20.58 -4.36
CA GLY A 303 -10.95 -21.26 -4.93
C GLY A 303 -9.64 -20.48 -4.85
N GLY A 304 -9.69 -19.21 -4.42
CA GLY A 304 -8.50 -18.40 -4.18
C GLY A 304 -7.78 -18.74 -2.88
N ARG A 305 -6.67 -18.04 -2.63
CA ARG A 305 -5.85 -18.21 -1.42
C ARG A 305 -5.23 -16.92 -0.92
N VAL A 306 -4.78 -16.95 0.35
CA VAL A 306 -3.99 -15.88 0.95
C VAL A 306 -2.52 -16.27 1.01
N VAL A 307 -1.61 -15.39 0.60
CA VAL A 307 -0.16 -15.54 0.72
C VAL A 307 0.35 -14.71 1.89
N LEU A 308 0.98 -15.35 2.87
CA LEU A 308 1.29 -14.73 4.17
C LEU A 308 2.76 -14.92 4.54
N ASN A 309 3.38 -13.87 5.07
CA ASN A 309 4.74 -13.95 5.60
C ASN A 309 4.77 -14.64 6.96
N ALA A 310 5.51 -15.75 7.08
CA ALA A 310 5.69 -16.44 8.36
C ALA A 310 6.78 -15.79 9.24
N ASP A 311 7.64 -14.94 8.66
CA ASP A 311 8.70 -14.23 9.38
C ASP A 311 8.18 -12.98 10.12
N ASP A 312 6.93 -12.58 9.87
CA ASP A 312 6.28 -11.45 10.53
C ASP A 312 5.24 -11.95 11.55
N ASP A 313 5.47 -11.68 12.83
CA ASP A 313 4.64 -12.20 13.91
C ASP A 313 3.18 -11.75 13.84
N LEU A 314 2.90 -10.52 13.40
CA LEU A 314 1.52 -10.02 13.33
C LEU A 314 0.78 -10.57 12.12
N VAL A 315 1.48 -10.74 10.99
CA VAL A 315 0.95 -11.44 9.82
C VAL A 315 0.69 -12.91 10.15
N ARG A 316 1.61 -13.55 10.88
CA ARG A 316 1.49 -14.94 11.32
C ARG A 316 0.33 -15.14 12.29
N GLU A 317 0.21 -14.30 13.32
CA GLU A 317 -0.87 -14.34 14.32
C GLU A 317 -2.24 -14.18 13.64
N GLY A 318 -2.47 -13.05 12.95
CA GLY A 318 -3.77 -12.80 12.31
C GLY A 318 -4.05 -13.71 11.11
N GLY A 319 -3.01 -14.17 10.44
CA GLY A 319 -3.10 -15.13 9.34
C GLY A 319 -3.64 -16.49 9.77
N LEU A 320 -3.34 -16.95 10.98
CA LEU A 320 -3.86 -18.21 11.54
C LEU A 320 -5.34 -18.13 11.93
N GLU A 321 -5.89 -16.93 12.10
CA GLU A 321 -7.31 -16.71 12.41
C GLU A 321 -8.20 -16.77 11.15
N LEU A 322 -7.61 -16.72 9.96
CA LEU A 322 -8.35 -16.77 8.69
C LEU A 322 -8.85 -18.19 8.40
N ASP A 323 -10.11 -18.32 8.00
CA ASP A 323 -10.70 -19.56 7.49
C ASP A 323 -10.62 -19.60 5.96
N LEU A 324 -9.39 -19.54 5.42
CA LEU A 324 -9.11 -19.51 3.98
C LEU A 324 -7.93 -20.43 3.65
N PRO A 325 -7.86 -20.98 2.42
CA PRO A 325 -6.64 -21.59 1.92
C PRO A 325 -5.49 -20.58 1.98
N ARG A 326 -4.32 -21.01 2.46
CA ARG A 326 -3.16 -20.15 2.64
C ARG A 326 -1.88 -20.79 2.15
N THR A 327 -0.97 -19.95 1.66
CA THR A 327 0.42 -20.31 1.35
C THR A 327 1.33 -19.41 2.16
N TRP A 328 2.20 -19.99 2.97
CA TRP A 328 3.16 -19.22 3.76
C TRP A 328 4.42 -18.95 2.98
N PHE A 329 5.11 -17.85 3.22
CA PHE A 329 6.47 -17.67 2.74
C PHE A 329 7.42 -17.26 3.84
N SER A 330 8.69 -17.66 3.73
CA SER A 330 9.70 -17.40 4.77
C SER A 330 11.13 -17.53 4.27
N CYS A 331 11.97 -16.58 4.67
CA CYS A 331 13.43 -16.66 4.56
C CYS A 331 14.05 -17.60 5.62
N GLY A 332 13.33 -17.92 6.70
CA GLY A 332 13.74 -18.81 7.78
C GLY A 332 13.60 -20.31 7.48
N GLY A 333 13.18 -20.68 6.26
CA GLY A 333 13.00 -22.07 5.85
C GLY A 333 11.68 -22.69 6.33
N LEU A 334 11.48 -23.98 6.05
CA LEU A 334 10.24 -24.68 6.37
C LEU A 334 9.90 -24.70 7.88
N GLY A 335 10.91 -24.62 8.75
CA GLY A 335 10.72 -24.60 10.20
C GLY A 335 10.06 -23.33 10.76
N ALA A 336 10.01 -22.24 9.98
CA ALA A 336 9.30 -21.03 10.35
C ALA A 336 7.80 -21.07 9.98
N VAL A 337 7.41 -21.99 9.09
CA VAL A 337 6.02 -22.18 8.65
C VAL A 337 5.21 -22.77 9.81
N PRO A 338 3.99 -22.27 10.09
CA PRO A 338 3.16 -22.81 11.17
C PRO A 338 2.87 -24.31 11.05
N ASP A 339 2.82 -24.99 12.19
CA ASP A 339 2.61 -26.44 12.26
C ASP A 339 1.32 -26.88 11.55
N GLY A 340 1.42 -27.91 10.72
CA GLY A 340 0.29 -28.51 10.00
C GLY A 340 -0.01 -27.87 8.65
N GLU A 341 0.60 -26.72 8.34
CA GLU A 341 0.51 -26.09 7.03
C GLU A 341 1.42 -26.82 6.02
N ARG A 342 0.90 -27.00 4.79
CA ARG A 342 1.58 -27.77 3.73
C ARG A 342 1.78 -27.01 2.44
N SER A 343 1.31 -25.77 2.37
CA SER A 343 1.58 -24.89 1.23
C SER A 343 2.51 -23.79 1.69
N ALA A 344 3.72 -23.77 1.15
CA ALA A 344 4.73 -22.80 1.55
C ALA A 344 5.73 -22.49 0.42
N CYS A 345 6.28 -21.28 0.39
CA CYS A 345 7.45 -20.94 -0.42
C CYS A 345 8.57 -20.45 0.51
N VAL A 346 9.64 -21.23 0.63
CA VAL A 346 10.67 -20.99 1.65
C VAL A 346 12.08 -21.00 1.07
N LEU A 347 13.02 -20.36 1.76
CA LEU A 347 14.43 -20.42 1.42
C LEU A 347 15.10 -21.65 2.05
N GLU A 348 15.72 -22.51 1.25
CA GLU A 348 16.51 -23.66 1.69
C GLU A 348 17.86 -23.68 0.96
N ASP A 349 18.96 -23.60 1.70
CA ASP A 349 20.32 -23.69 1.15
C ASP A 349 20.59 -22.74 -0.05
N GLY A 350 20.00 -21.53 0.01
CA GLY A 350 20.10 -20.53 -1.06
C GLY A 350 19.17 -20.77 -2.25
N VAL A 351 18.16 -21.63 -2.12
CA VAL A 351 17.17 -21.96 -3.16
C VAL A 351 15.78 -21.57 -2.67
N LEU A 352 15.01 -20.91 -3.53
CA LEU A 352 13.57 -20.70 -3.32
C LEU A 352 12.86 -22.02 -3.63
N VAL A 353 12.22 -22.59 -2.62
CA VAL A 353 11.56 -23.90 -2.68
C VAL A 353 10.07 -23.73 -2.45
N LEU A 354 9.26 -24.20 -3.39
CA LEU A 354 7.81 -24.24 -3.30
C LEU A 354 7.35 -25.63 -2.83
N TYR A 355 6.52 -25.63 -1.80
CA TYR A 355 5.83 -26.78 -1.25
C TYR A 355 4.35 -26.68 -1.56
N SER A 356 3.81 -27.72 -2.20
CA SER A 356 2.37 -27.89 -2.46
C SER A 356 1.93 -29.25 -1.94
N GLY A 357 1.43 -29.28 -0.70
CA GLY A 357 1.17 -30.55 -0.02
C GLY A 357 2.47 -31.26 0.33
N ASP A 358 2.69 -32.43 -0.26
CA ASP A 358 3.93 -33.21 -0.10
C ASP A 358 4.90 -33.02 -1.30
N GLU A 359 4.52 -32.24 -2.30
CA GLU A 359 5.36 -31.93 -3.46
C GLU A 359 6.34 -30.80 -3.11
N ARG A 360 7.62 -31.03 -3.40
CA ARG A 360 8.71 -30.06 -3.24
C ARG A 360 9.30 -29.71 -4.60
N THR A 361 9.25 -28.44 -4.96
CA THR A 361 9.80 -27.92 -6.22
C THR A 361 10.83 -26.83 -5.96
N GLU A 362 12.01 -26.96 -6.54
CA GLU A 362 13.01 -25.88 -6.55
C GLU A 362 12.71 -24.92 -7.70
N ILE A 363 12.59 -23.63 -7.40
CA ILE A 363 12.20 -22.61 -8.38
C ILE A 363 13.43 -21.88 -8.91
N ALA A 364 14.20 -21.22 -8.03
CA ALA A 364 15.35 -20.44 -8.41
C ALA A 364 16.37 -20.35 -7.28
N ARG A 365 17.66 -20.24 -7.62
CA ARG A 365 18.70 -19.94 -6.63
C ARG A 365 18.80 -18.44 -6.40
N VAL A 366 19.00 -18.01 -5.15
CA VAL A 366 19.14 -16.59 -4.81
C VAL A 366 20.29 -15.92 -5.56
N ASP A 367 21.40 -16.64 -5.78
CA ASP A 367 22.56 -16.13 -6.53
C ASP A 367 22.31 -15.95 -8.04
N GLN A 368 21.20 -16.46 -8.55
CA GLN A 368 20.77 -16.26 -9.94
C GLN A 368 19.71 -15.16 -10.07
N ILE A 369 19.18 -14.65 -8.96
CA ILE A 369 18.19 -13.56 -8.93
C ILE A 369 18.95 -12.25 -8.65
N PRO A 370 19.18 -11.38 -9.65
CA PRO A 370 20.05 -10.22 -9.49
C PRO A 370 19.60 -9.27 -8.38
N SER A 371 18.28 -9.07 -8.25
CA SER A 371 17.69 -8.19 -7.24
C SER A 371 17.96 -8.60 -5.79
N THR A 372 18.44 -9.84 -5.54
CA THR A 372 18.79 -10.31 -4.20
C THR A 372 20.24 -10.03 -3.80
N LEU A 373 21.09 -9.59 -4.74
CA LEU A 373 22.53 -9.41 -4.52
C LEU A 373 23.21 -10.67 -3.92
N GLY A 374 22.91 -11.84 -4.49
CA GLY A 374 23.44 -13.11 -3.99
C GLY A 374 22.89 -13.52 -2.62
N GLY A 375 21.69 -13.03 -2.28
CA GLY A 375 21.06 -13.23 -0.97
C GLY A 375 21.38 -12.17 0.08
N ALA A 376 22.28 -11.20 -0.20
CA ALA A 376 22.58 -10.11 0.73
C ALA A 376 21.38 -9.19 0.96
N ALA A 377 20.55 -8.97 -0.06
CA ALA A 377 19.31 -8.22 0.05
C ALA A 377 18.16 -9.15 0.50
N THR A 378 18.18 -9.54 1.77
CA THR A 378 17.20 -10.47 2.39
C THR A 378 15.75 -10.04 2.20
N HIS A 379 15.46 -8.74 2.23
CA HIS A 379 14.12 -8.19 1.95
C HIS A 379 13.67 -8.48 0.50
N ASN A 380 14.59 -8.52 -0.47
CA ASN A 380 14.26 -8.90 -1.84
C ASN A 380 14.19 -10.42 -2.03
N VAL A 381 14.88 -11.21 -1.19
CA VAL A 381 14.62 -12.66 -1.12
C VAL A 381 13.19 -12.92 -0.64
N ALA A 382 12.74 -12.20 0.40
CA ALA A 382 11.36 -12.28 0.90
C ALA A 382 10.34 -11.85 -0.17
N ASN A 383 10.60 -10.75 -0.89
CA ASN A 383 9.74 -10.32 -2.01
C ASN A 383 9.67 -11.38 -3.13
N ALA A 384 10.79 -12.04 -3.45
CA ALA A 384 10.84 -13.09 -4.47
C ALA A 384 10.07 -14.35 -4.02
N LEU A 385 10.20 -14.77 -2.76
CA LEU A 385 9.42 -15.87 -2.19
C LEU A 385 7.92 -15.57 -2.23
N ALA A 386 7.52 -14.35 -1.87
CA ALA A 386 6.13 -13.91 -1.98
C ALA A 386 5.65 -13.92 -3.44
N ALA A 387 6.47 -13.41 -4.38
CA ALA A 387 6.13 -13.42 -5.80
C ALA A 387 5.95 -14.84 -6.35
N VAL A 388 6.80 -15.80 -5.96
CA VAL A 388 6.64 -17.22 -6.31
C VAL A 388 5.35 -17.80 -5.74
N ALA A 389 5.08 -17.56 -4.45
CA ALA A 389 3.86 -18.05 -3.81
C ALA A 389 2.58 -17.46 -4.43
N ILE A 390 2.61 -16.18 -4.83
CA ILE A 390 1.51 -15.53 -5.55
C ILE A 390 1.37 -16.11 -6.95
N ALA A 391 2.47 -16.27 -7.68
CA ALA A 391 2.46 -16.83 -9.04
C ALA A 391 1.92 -18.27 -9.06
N ASP A 392 2.25 -19.09 -8.05
CA ASP A 392 1.65 -20.42 -7.86
C ASP A 392 0.14 -20.35 -7.64
N GLY A 393 -0.31 -19.43 -6.77
CA GLY A 393 -1.74 -19.21 -6.56
C GLY A 393 -2.50 -18.67 -7.78
N LEU A 394 -1.78 -18.13 -8.79
CA LEU A 394 -2.32 -17.68 -10.07
C LEU A 394 -2.09 -18.72 -11.19
N ASP A 395 -1.67 -19.94 -10.84
CA ASP A 395 -1.39 -21.06 -11.75
C ASP A 395 -0.37 -20.73 -12.86
N LEU A 396 0.61 -19.87 -12.57
CA LEU A 396 1.69 -19.56 -13.52
C LEU A 396 2.72 -20.70 -13.57
N PRO A 397 3.36 -20.98 -14.73
CA PRO A 397 4.34 -22.05 -14.83
C PRO A 397 5.59 -21.80 -13.96
N HIS A 398 6.07 -22.83 -13.24
CA HIS A 398 7.29 -22.74 -12.43
C HIS A 398 8.52 -22.27 -13.23
N ALA A 399 8.61 -22.64 -14.51
CA ALA A 399 9.68 -22.17 -15.40
C ALA A 399 9.62 -20.66 -15.63
N ALA A 400 8.43 -20.08 -15.78
CA ALA A 400 8.23 -18.65 -15.90
C ALA A 400 8.55 -17.91 -14.60
N MET A 401 8.28 -18.53 -13.44
CA MET A 401 8.69 -17.97 -12.14
C MET A 401 10.21 -17.80 -12.06
N ALA A 402 10.96 -18.85 -12.44
CA ALA A 402 12.41 -18.79 -12.45
C ALA A 402 12.94 -17.77 -13.48
N GLU A 403 12.43 -17.82 -14.71
CA GLU A 403 12.84 -16.92 -15.80
C GLU A 403 12.57 -15.45 -15.48
N GLY A 404 11.36 -15.13 -15.00
CA GLY A 404 11.00 -13.76 -14.62
C GLY A 404 11.87 -13.21 -13.48
N LEU A 405 12.18 -14.03 -12.47
CA LEU A 405 13.08 -13.62 -11.38
C LEU A 405 14.52 -13.44 -11.84
N HIS A 406 15.01 -14.26 -12.77
CA HIS A 406 16.35 -14.08 -13.35
C HIS A 406 16.46 -12.82 -14.21
N ALA A 407 15.37 -12.43 -14.88
CA ALA A 407 15.30 -11.22 -15.70
C ALA A 407 15.13 -9.94 -14.87
N PHE A 408 14.53 -10.02 -13.69
CA PHE A 408 14.26 -8.86 -12.84
C PHE A 408 15.51 -8.39 -12.09
N GLY A 409 15.99 -7.19 -12.44
CA GLY A 409 17.29 -6.69 -12.04
C GLY A 409 17.33 -5.63 -10.94
N LEU A 410 18.48 -4.96 -10.90
CA LEU A 410 18.80 -3.82 -10.02
C LEU A 410 18.83 -2.50 -10.81
N ASP A 411 18.59 -2.53 -12.12
CA ASP A 411 18.64 -1.34 -12.94
C ASP A 411 17.33 -0.53 -12.80
N PRO A 412 17.36 0.80 -12.98
CA PRO A 412 16.18 1.65 -12.84
C PRO A 412 15.01 1.28 -13.77
N GLY A 413 15.28 0.60 -14.89
CA GLY A 413 14.24 0.12 -15.80
C GLY A 413 13.35 -0.96 -15.20
N ASP A 414 13.90 -1.80 -14.33
CA ASP A 414 13.16 -2.91 -13.71
C ASP A 414 12.43 -2.44 -12.44
N ASN A 415 13.16 -1.69 -11.59
CA ASN A 415 12.68 -1.33 -10.27
C ASN A 415 13.10 0.09 -9.87
N PRO A 416 12.54 1.13 -10.51
CA PRO A 416 12.97 2.51 -10.29
C PRO A 416 12.82 2.91 -8.83
N GLY A 417 13.92 3.39 -8.25
CA GLY A 417 13.99 3.86 -6.88
C GLY A 417 13.92 2.77 -5.80
N ARG A 418 14.19 1.50 -6.13
CA ARG A 418 14.11 0.38 -5.19
C ARG A 418 15.33 -0.50 -5.36
N LEU A 419 16.30 -0.34 -4.46
CA LEU A 419 17.63 -0.95 -4.51
C LEU A 419 18.26 -0.88 -5.91
N ASN A 420 18.38 0.33 -6.47
CA ASN A 420 19.14 0.49 -7.71
C ASN A 420 20.64 0.60 -7.42
N VAL A 421 21.45 -0.13 -8.19
CA VAL A 421 22.90 -0.23 -7.95
C VAL A 421 23.69 0.35 -9.11
N PHE A 422 24.57 1.31 -8.79
CA PHE A 422 25.44 1.97 -9.75
C PHE A 422 26.90 1.80 -9.34
N GLY A 423 27.73 1.32 -10.26
CA GLY A 423 29.18 1.21 -10.07
C GLY A 423 29.93 2.15 -11.01
N PHE A 424 30.86 2.94 -10.47
CA PHE A 424 31.74 3.81 -11.24
C PHE A 424 33.03 4.11 -10.49
N GLY A 425 34.19 3.99 -11.15
CA GLY A 425 35.49 4.33 -10.55
C GLY A 425 35.84 3.64 -9.22
N GLY A 426 35.31 2.45 -8.97
CA GLY A 426 35.48 1.71 -7.71
C GLY A 426 34.56 2.14 -6.56
N VAL A 427 33.60 3.03 -6.80
CA VAL A 427 32.51 3.39 -5.88
C VAL A 427 31.25 2.61 -6.24
N THR A 428 30.51 2.20 -5.22
CA THR A 428 29.15 1.66 -5.39
C THR A 428 28.14 2.62 -4.79
N ALA A 429 27.14 3.04 -5.56
CA ALA A 429 26.02 3.83 -5.09
C ALA A 429 24.72 3.00 -5.14
N LEU A 430 24.00 2.96 -4.02
CA LEU A 430 22.70 2.34 -3.86
C LEU A 430 21.65 3.44 -3.76
N VAL A 431 20.62 3.40 -4.59
CA VAL A 431 19.48 4.34 -4.51
C VAL A 431 18.23 3.58 -4.10
N ASP A 432 17.56 4.04 -3.05
CA ASP A 432 16.36 3.39 -2.52
C ASP A 432 15.35 4.38 -1.93
N PHE A 433 14.08 3.96 -1.84
CA PHE A 433 12.95 4.77 -1.35
C PHE A 433 12.58 4.50 0.12
N ALA A 434 13.36 3.72 0.86
CA ALA A 434 13.09 3.45 2.27
C ALA A 434 12.90 4.76 3.07
N HIS A 435 11.68 4.95 3.58
CA HIS A 435 11.22 6.17 4.23
C HIS A 435 10.70 5.92 5.65
N ASN A 436 10.74 4.69 6.14
CA ASN A 436 10.38 4.31 7.51
C ASN A 436 11.54 3.50 8.15
N PRO A 437 11.61 3.43 9.49
CA PRO A 437 12.72 2.75 10.17
C PRO A 437 12.90 1.28 9.75
N HIS A 438 11.81 0.56 9.47
CA HIS A 438 11.87 -0.84 9.05
C HIS A 438 12.53 -1.01 7.68
N GLY A 439 12.11 -0.24 6.67
CA GLY A 439 12.74 -0.27 5.34
C GLY A 439 14.20 0.18 5.39
N GLN A 440 14.49 1.22 6.19
CA GLN A 440 15.84 1.74 6.35
C GLN A 440 16.78 0.70 6.97
N ARG A 441 16.30 -0.04 7.99
CA ARG A 441 17.04 -1.12 8.63
C ARG A 441 17.44 -2.20 7.64
N ALA A 442 16.50 -2.65 6.81
CA ALA A 442 16.77 -3.68 5.80
C ALA A 442 17.86 -3.26 4.81
N MET A 443 17.88 -1.97 4.43
CA MET A 443 18.91 -1.42 3.53
C MET A 443 20.28 -1.29 4.23
N LEU A 444 20.29 -0.87 5.49
CA LEU A 444 21.52 -0.70 6.26
C LEU A 444 22.15 -2.05 6.66
N GLU A 445 21.34 -3.05 7.01
CA GLU A 445 21.81 -4.41 7.29
C GLU A 445 22.43 -5.06 6.04
N MET A 446 21.80 -4.87 4.88
CA MET A 446 22.37 -5.28 3.60
C MET A 446 23.70 -4.55 3.32
N ALA A 447 23.73 -3.23 3.46
CA ALA A 447 24.92 -2.42 3.22
C ALA A 447 26.09 -2.84 4.14
N ALA A 448 25.80 -3.19 5.40
CA ALA A 448 26.80 -3.70 6.35
C ALA A 448 27.36 -5.07 5.95
N GLY A 449 26.63 -5.86 5.16
CA GLY A 449 27.09 -7.13 4.60
C GLY A 449 27.87 -7.00 3.29
N MET A 450 27.93 -5.81 2.70
CA MET A 450 28.66 -5.55 1.46
C MET A 450 30.12 -5.19 1.74
N ASP A 451 31.02 -5.64 0.86
CA ASP A 451 32.44 -5.28 0.93
C ASP A 451 32.63 -3.80 0.60
N SER A 452 32.99 -3.00 1.59
CA SER A 452 33.24 -1.56 1.45
C SER A 452 34.21 -1.05 2.51
N ASP A 453 35.03 -0.08 2.13
CA ASP A 453 36.00 0.57 3.03
C ASP A 453 35.34 1.62 3.92
N ARG A 454 34.36 2.34 3.35
CA ARG A 454 33.60 3.39 4.03
C ARG A 454 32.16 3.43 3.56
N LEU A 455 31.26 3.79 4.47
CA LEU A 455 29.84 3.95 4.21
C LEU A 455 29.41 5.42 4.36
N LEU A 456 28.76 5.95 3.33
CA LEU A 456 28.00 7.20 3.43
C LEU A 456 26.50 6.89 3.40
N VAL A 457 25.74 7.54 4.27
CA VAL A 457 24.27 7.49 4.25
C VAL A 457 23.72 8.89 4.00
N LEU A 458 22.95 9.03 2.93
CA LEU A 458 22.12 10.21 2.66
C LEU A 458 20.69 9.92 3.12
N LEU A 459 20.17 10.72 4.05
CA LEU A 459 18.81 10.58 4.57
C LEU A 459 18.08 11.91 4.73
N GLY A 460 16.75 11.83 4.71
CA GLY A 460 15.80 12.89 5.01
C GLY A 460 14.44 12.26 5.33
N GLN A 461 13.51 13.06 5.85
CA GLN A 461 12.20 12.55 6.24
C GLN A 461 11.08 13.57 5.92
N ALA A 462 9.89 13.06 5.60
CA ALA A 462 8.69 13.88 5.40
C ALA A 462 8.19 14.46 6.73
N GLY A 463 7.66 15.68 6.71
CA GLY A 463 7.34 16.41 7.94
C GLY A 463 6.15 15.88 8.74
N ASP A 464 5.30 15.03 8.15
CA ASP A 464 4.17 14.38 8.82
C ASP A 464 4.56 13.17 9.68
N ARG A 465 5.84 12.77 9.70
CA ARG A 465 6.32 11.74 10.63
C ARG A 465 6.37 12.27 12.06
N ASP A 466 5.98 11.44 13.01
CA ASP A 466 6.13 11.75 14.42
C ASP A 466 7.61 11.73 14.85
N ASP A 467 7.91 12.41 15.96
CA ASP A 467 9.27 12.54 16.47
C ASP A 467 9.87 11.19 16.90
N ALA A 468 9.07 10.23 17.38
CA ALA A 468 9.57 8.93 17.83
C ALA A 468 10.04 8.08 16.65
N SER A 469 9.30 8.10 15.54
CA SER A 469 9.69 7.52 14.26
C SER A 469 11.01 8.11 13.76
N VAL A 470 11.19 9.43 13.89
CA VAL A 470 12.46 10.10 13.51
C VAL A 470 13.61 9.68 14.43
N THR A 471 13.38 9.59 15.74
CA THR A 471 14.37 9.07 16.69
C THR A 471 14.81 7.65 16.33
N GLU A 472 13.88 6.75 16.02
CA GLU A 472 14.21 5.37 15.67
C GLU A 472 14.94 5.25 14.32
N LEU A 473 14.57 6.10 13.34
CA LEU A 473 15.29 6.24 12.08
C LEU A 473 16.76 6.66 12.33
N CYS A 474 16.99 7.65 13.17
CA CYS A 474 18.36 8.12 13.49
C CYS A 474 19.17 7.05 14.23
N ARG A 475 18.56 6.34 15.19
CA ARG A 475 19.20 5.22 15.89
C ARG A 475 19.58 4.10 14.94
N THR A 476 18.67 3.73 14.05
CA THR A 476 18.90 2.67 13.05
C THR A 476 20.04 3.06 12.11
N THR A 477 20.03 4.31 11.62
CA THR A 477 21.12 4.87 10.80
C THR A 477 22.46 4.77 11.50
N TRP A 478 22.56 5.23 12.76
CA TRP A 478 23.82 5.24 13.48
C TRP A 478 24.31 3.85 13.88
N ALA A 479 23.41 2.89 14.11
CA ALA A 479 23.77 1.51 14.41
C ALA A 479 24.61 0.85 13.31
N ALA A 480 24.43 1.28 12.05
CA ALA A 480 25.23 0.84 10.90
C ALA A 480 26.64 1.45 10.86
N ARG A 481 26.95 2.41 11.75
CA ARG A 481 28.25 3.11 11.87
C ARG A 481 28.75 3.72 10.55
N PRO A 482 27.95 4.53 9.85
CA PRO A 482 28.42 5.21 8.66
C PRO A 482 29.58 6.16 8.97
N ASP A 483 30.56 6.24 8.07
CA ASP A 483 31.66 7.20 8.11
C ASP A 483 31.18 8.63 7.84
N ARG A 484 30.08 8.76 7.10
CA ARG A 484 29.47 10.05 6.76
C ARG A 484 27.96 9.94 6.69
N ILE A 485 27.29 10.93 7.27
CA ILE A 485 25.84 11.13 7.21
C ILE A 485 25.57 12.48 6.57
N LEU A 486 24.80 12.48 5.48
CA LEU A 486 24.27 13.68 4.86
C LEU A 486 22.77 13.79 5.13
N ILE A 487 22.35 14.90 5.73
CA ILE A 487 20.96 15.21 6.01
C ILE A 487 20.47 16.15 4.90
N LYS A 488 19.54 15.68 4.07
CA LYS A 488 18.91 16.50 3.02
C LYS A 488 17.66 17.21 3.53
N SER A 489 17.37 18.38 2.97
CA SER A 489 16.05 18.99 3.08
C SER A 489 15.04 18.30 2.13
N MET A 490 13.75 18.38 2.46
CA MET A 490 12.65 17.87 1.63
C MET A 490 11.54 18.91 1.56
N GLU A 491 11.80 20.05 0.91
CA GLU A 491 10.90 21.22 0.90
C GLU A 491 9.52 20.91 0.30
N VAL A 492 9.44 20.01 -0.68
CA VAL A 492 8.18 19.55 -1.27
C VAL A 492 7.35 18.71 -0.28
N TYR A 493 7.97 18.16 0.77
CA TYR A 493 7.35 17.26 1.74
C TYR A 493 7.35 17.81 3.18
N LEU A 494 7.20 19.13 3.33
CA LEU A 494 7.08 19.77 4.66
C LEU A 494 5.87 19.27 5.46
N ARG A 495 4.74 18.98 4.78
CA ARG A 495 3.52 18.38 5.35
C ARG A 495 3.13 18.95 6.74
N GLY A 496 3.17 20.27 6.86
CA GLY A 496 2.77 21.00 8.06
C GLY A 496 3.91 21.33 9.04
N ARG A 497 5.13 20.83 8.85
CA ARG A 497 6.32 21.31 9.59
C ARG A 497 6.93 22.54 8.93
N GLU A 498 7.56 23.38 9.75
CA GLU A 498 8.34 24.53 9.27
C GLU A 498 9.60 24.07 8.51
N PRO A 499 10.05 24.83 7.49
CA PRO A 499 11.32 24.57 6.81
C PRO A 499 12.49 24.42 7.79
N GLY A 500 13.32 23.39 7.58
CA GLY A 500 14.48 23.08 8.42
C GLY A 500 14.16 22.44 9.78
N ALA A 501 12.90 22.39 10.22
CA ALA A 501 12.54 21.76 11.50
C ALA A 501 12.87 20.27 11.52
N MET A 502 12.62 19.57 10.40
CA MET A 502 12.91 18.14 10.29
C MET A 502 14.43 17.85 10.22
N THR A 503 15.20 18.65 9.49
CA THR A 503 16.66 18.45 9.41
C THR A 503 17.34 18.71 10.75
N ALA A 504 16.91 19.76 11.48
CA ALA A 504 17.38 20.03 12.84
C ALA A 504 17.00 18.92 13.83
N LEU A 505 15.80 18.33 13.69
CA LEU A 505 15.39 17.17 14.48
C LEU A 505 16.29 15.96 14.20
N ILE A 506 16.50 15.61 12.93
CA ILE A 506 17.36 14.49 12.54
C ILE A 506 18.78 14.67 13.09
N GLU A 507 19.38 15.85 12.94
CA GLU A 507 20.71 16.13 13.49
C GLU A 507 20.76 15.94 15.01
N ARG A 508 19.77 16.50 15.74
CA ARG A 508 19.66 16.36 17.19
C ARG A 508 19.59 14.89 17.61
N GLU A 509 18.76 14.10 16.94
CA GLU A 509 18.56 12.68 17.27
C GLU A 509 19.78 11.82 16.91
N LEU A 510 20.50 12.13 15.83
CA LEU A 510 21.77 11.49 15.51
C LEU A 510 22.84 11.77 16.57
N LEU A 511 22.99 13.03 17.00
CA LEU A 511 23.89 13.41 18.08
C LEU A 511 23.51 12.70 19.39
N ALA A 512 22.22 12.63 19.71
CA ALA A 512 21.72 11.92 20.88
C ALA A 512 21.95 10.39 20.81
N ALA A 513 21.95 9.81 19.61
CA ALA A 513 22.33 8.41 19.38
C ALA A 513 23.84 8.15 19.51
N GLY A 514 24.67 9.21 19.58
CA GLY A 514 26.11 9.13 19.77
C GLY A 514 26.92 9.29 18.49
N ALA A 515 26.31 9.75 17.40
CA ALA A 515 27.04 10.11 16.19
C ALA A 515 27.94 11.34 16.46
N PRO A 516 29.22 11.31 16.08
CA PRO A 516 30.11 12.44 16.30
C PRO A 516 29.76 13.58 15.33
N PRO A 517 29.81 14.86 15.76
CA PRO A 517 29.42 15.99 14.92
C PRO A 517 30.14 16.04 13.56
N GLU A 518 31.40 15.62 13.49
CA GLU A 518 32.19 15.59 12.25
C GLU A 518 31.71 14.56 11.22
N ALA A 519 30.97 13.53 11.65
CA ALA A 519 30.37 12.55 10.74
C ALA A 519 29.06 13.06 10.13
N ILE A 520 28.45 14.10 10.69
CA ILE A 520 27.16 14.63 10.24
C ILE A 520 27.39 15.90 9.41
N ALA A 521 26.66 16.04 8.30
CA ALA A 521 26.49 17.32 7.65
C ALA A 521 25.06 17.52 7.18
N GLN A 522 24.58 18.75 7.31
CA GLN A 522 23.37 19.19 6.63
C GLN A 522 23.74 19.71 5.25
N GLY A 523 23.10 19.18 4.21
CA GLY A 523 23.23 19.66 2.84
C GLY A 523 22.04 20.51 2.41
N GLY A 524 21.97 20.78 1.11
CA GLY A 524 20.83 21.47 0.49
C GLY A 524 19.64 20.53 0.24
N GLU A 525 19.04 20.69 -0.93
CA GLU A 525 18.02 19.75 -1.41
C GLU A 525 18.64 18.38 -1.72
N GLU A 526 17.79 17.41 -2.08
CA GLU A 526 18.18 16.01 -2.22
C GLU A 526 19.33 15.83 -3.22
N PHE A 527 19.23 16.44 -4.40
CA PHE A 527 20.22 16.28 -5.45
C PHE A 527 21.54 16.99 -5.13
N ASP A 528 21.51 18.13 -4.43
CA ASP A 528 22.74 18.78 -3.95
C ASP A 528 23.52 17.83 -3.01
N CYS A 529 22.81 17.14 -2.12
CA CYS A 529 23.41 16.15 -1.24
C CYS A 529 23.97 14.93 -2.00
N VAL A 530 23.35 14.55 -3.12
CA VAL A 530 23.90 13.51 -4.01
C VAL A 530 25.23 13.96 -4.62
N LEU A 531 25.33 15.22 -5.08
CA LEU A 531 26.58 15.77 -5.60
C LEU A 531 27.66 15.83 -4.51
N GLU A 532 27.30 16.20 -3.29
CA GLU A 532 28.20 16.18 -2.13
C GLU A 532 28.68 14.76 -1.79
N ALA A 533 27.79 13.77 -1.82
CA ALA A 533 28.14 12.37 -1.59
C ALA A 533 29.17 11.87 -2.62
N LEU A 534 28.95 12.20 -3.90
CA LEU A 534 29.88 11.86 -4.98
C LEU A 534 31.23 12.59 -4.82
N ALA A 535 31.23 13.85 -4.41
CA ALA A 535 32.45 14.62 -4.16
C ALA A 535 33.26 14.09 -2.96
N TRP A 536 32.59 13.52 -1.95
CA TRP A 536 33.22 12.89 -0.78
C TRP A 536 33.82 11.50 -1.08
N SER A 537 33.27 10.83 -2.09
CA SER A 537 33.59 9.44 -2.40
C SER A 537 35.05 9.24 -2.87
N ARG A 538 35.55 8.02 -2.67
CA ARG A 538 36.80 7.50 -3.23
C ARG A 538 36.62 6.01 -3.58
N PRO A 539 37.51 5.41 -4.39
CA PRO A 539 37.45 3.97 -4.68
C PRO A 539 37.39 3.15 -3.37
N GLY A 540 36.48 2.18 -3.30
CA GLY A 540 36.20 1.37 -2.11
C GLY A 540 34.99 1.83 -1.30
N ASP A 541 34.44 3.02 -1.55
CA ASP A 541 33.30 3.53 -0.79
C ASP A 541 31.94 2.99 -1.28
N LEU A 542 31.01 2.85 -0.33
CA LEU A 542 29.60 2.58 -0.54
C LEU A 542 28.77 3.82 -0.20
N LEU A 543 27.93 4.26 -1.14
CA LEU A 543 27.01 5.38 -0.95
C LEU A 543 25.58 4.83 -0.88
N LEU A 544 24.94 4.89 0.29
CA LEU A 544 23.53 4.54 0.45
C LEU A 544 22.69 5.82 0.41
N LEU A 545 21.94 5.98 -0.69
CA LEU A 545 21.21 7.19 -1.02
C LEU A 545 19.71 6.94 -0.89
N PHE A 546 19.13 7.28 0.25
CA PHE A 546 17.67 7.31 0.37
C PHE A 546 17.16 8.50 -0.43
N SER A 547 16.45 8.25 -1.53
CA SER A 547 15.99 9.25 -2.50
C SER A 547 14.46 9.23 -2.59
N HIS A 548 13.87 10.42 -2.48
CA HIS A 548 12.42 10.61 -2.32
C HIS A 548 11.88 11.65 -3.30
N ALA A 549 12.45 12.85 -3.31
CA ALA A 549 11.91 14.00 -4.05
C ALA A 549 12.51 14.18 -5.45
N GLU A 550 13.81 13.93 -5.60
CA GLU A 550 14.55 14.15 -6.85
C GLU A 550 15.10 12.82 -7.39
N ARG A 551 14.27 11.78 -7.27
CA ARG A 551 14.62 10.40 -7.55
C ARG A 551 15.00 10.15 -9.01
N GLU A 552 14.17 10.60 -9.94
CA GLU A 552 14.44 10.44 -11.38
C GLU A 552 15.75 11.14 -11.76
N ARG A 553 15.90 12.41 -11.35
CA ARG A 553 17.13 13.19 -11.56
C ARG A 553 18.37 12.48 -10.99
N THR A 554 18.26 11.90 -9.80
CA THR A 554 19.35 11.12 -9.17
C THR A 554 19.69 9.89 -10.01
N LEU A 555 18.69 9.10 -10.41
CA LEU A 555 18.89 7.87 -11.18
C LEU A 555 19.51 8.17 -12.56
N GLU A 556 19.01 9.18 -13.26
CA GLU A 556 19.54 9.62 -14.56
C GLU A 556 20.99 10.08 -14.46
N TYR A 557 21.31 10.87 -13.43
CA TYR A 557 22.66 11.37 -13.22
C TYR A 557 23.65 10.25 -12.93
N LEU A 558 23.32 9.32 -12.02
CA LEU A 558 24.18 8.17 -11.71
C LEU A 558 24.35 7.23 -12.91
N ALA A 559 23.29 7.05 -13.72
CA ALA A 559 23.39 6.32 -14.99
C ALA A 559 24.35 6.99 -15.96
N ALA A 560 24.28 8.32 -16.10
CA ALA A 560 25.19 9.08 -16.94
C ALA A 560 26.65 8.99 -16.47
N LEU A 561 26.91 9.01 -15.15
CA LEU A 561 28.25 8.81 -14.59
C LEU A 561 28.81 7.42 -14.90
N ARG A 562 27.99 6.37 -14.74
CA ARG A 562 28.35 4.99 -15.07
C ARG A 562 28.70 4.83 -16.54
N LEU A 563 27.85 5.37 -17.43
CA LEU A 563 28.07 5.33 -18.89
C LEU A 563 29.28 6.17 -19.32
N GLY A 564 29.50 7.32 -18.68
CA GLY A 564 30.64 8.20 -18.94
C GLY A 564 31.97 7.70 -18.37
N GLY A 565 31.96 6.62 -17.57
CA GLY A 565 33.16 6.10 -16.93
C GLY A 565 33.77 7.07 -15.91
N TRP A 566 32.95 7.89 -15.25
CA TRP A 566 33.41 8.82 -14.24
C TRP A 566 34.13 8.09 -13.10
N SER A 567 35.11 8.75 -12.48
CA SER A 567 35.82 8.23 -11.31
C SER A 567 35.97 9.30 -10.23
N PRO A 568 35.98 8.90 -8.94
CA PRO A 568 36.13 9.84 -7.84
C PRO A 568 37.37 10.73 -7.97
N GLY A 569 37.24 12.01 -7.59
CA GLY A 569 38.27 13.02 -7.73
C GLY A 569 38.32 13.73 -9.08
N GLN A 570 37.56 13.26 -10.08
CA GLN A 570 37.31 14.02 -11.31
C GLN A 570 36.23 15.08 -11.09
N PRO A 571 36.25 16.21 -11.83
CA PRO A 571 35.14 17.15 -11.85
C PRO A 571 33.83 16.43 -12.19
N LEU A 572 32.78 16.72 -11.43
CA LEU A 572 31.44 16.21 -11.71
C LEU A 572 30.92 16.83 -13.03
N PRO A 573 30.41 16.01 -13.97
CA PRO A 573 29.72 16.50 -15.15
C PRO A 573 28.56 17.41 -14.77
N ALA A 574 28.21 18.35 -15.65
CA ALA A 574 27.01 19.17 -15.47
C ALA A 574 25.80 18.26 -15.28
N ALA A 575 24.98 18.57 -14.28
CA ALA A 575 23.72 17.88 -14.06
C ALA A 575 22.79 18.09 -15.28
N PRO A 576 22.01 17.07 -15.67
CA PRO A 576 21.03 17.17 -16.74
C PRO A 576 19.96 18.24 -16.44
#